data_AF-A0A819MVJ9-F1
#
_entry.id   AF-A0A819MVJ9-F1
#
_cell.length_a   1.000
_cell.length_b   1.000
_cell.length_c   1.000
_cell.angle_alpha   90.00
_cell.angle_beta   90.00
_cell.angle_gamma   90.00
#
_symmetry.space_group_name_H-M   'P 1'
#
loop_
_entity.id
_entity.type
_entity.pdbx_description
1 polymer ?
#
loop_
_entity_poly.entity_id
_entity_poly.type
_entity_poly.pdbx_seq_one_letter_code
_entity_poly.pdbx_strand_id
1 'polypeptide(L)'
;MDIEKRRILVTLPECLEMLLLSPNYQRWCQRIRYCIFDEIHCMSGDIGSDVWERIMLLINCPMIGLSATVNNGESLRCWIENVEKQRSILSKTSEPRQVYLISHHERLADLNKYLYSNRQLYSLHPIGLMNGKQLTSRDIPKDFSLSPCETLRLNEAIQKHHVHSQSIPTLTEYFSPDWIIERSKCNKYSNLVSNQLKDLITNGETSKIDSICSSLSSTTSNQISYPELKPMSSLIHEFVLTLKEKNLLPCIVFTDSRSLCEELAESVTQYFEKLENELRQTKYKSQIEALEKLKTQIEKAAKTSNRCDNDEKGNDKSSKSQQTNEDRNQLHLSGYEENLLNGILDECTLANRRSCDRELVDQLIERVSSRHPRLVRYLNRGVAYHHPQLKGRSRSVVEGLFRNRYAQIIFSTWTLGM
;
A
#
# COMPACT_ATOMS: atom_id res chain seq x y z
N MET A 1 -4.72 21.62 -26.89
CA MET A 1 -4.32 20.24 -27.22
C MET A 1 -5.16 19.78 -28.40
N ASP A 2 -4.55 19.21 -29.43
CA ASP A 2 -5.28 18.69 -30.59
C ASP A 2 -5.85 17.30 -30.26
N ILE A 3 -7.09 17.28 -29.75
CA ILE A 3 -7.80 16.06 -29.32
C ILE A 3 -8.13 15.17 -30.54
N GLU A 4 -8.35 15.78 -31.72
CA GLU A 4 -8.79 15.08 -32.93
C GLU A 4 -7.76 14.10 -33.50
N LYS A 5 -6.47 14.35 -33.21
CA LYS A 5 -5.34 13.50 -33.63
C LYS A 5 -5.06 12.34 -32.68
N ARG A 6 -5.64 12.32 -31.48
CA ARG A 6 -5.35 11.28 -30.47
C ARG A 6 -6.26 10.07 -30.66
N ARG A 7 -5.68 8.87 -30.53
CA ARG A 7 -6.41 7.59 -30.58
C ARG A 7 -7.02 7.21 -29.22
N ILE A 8 -6.38 7.63 -28.13
CA ILE A 8 -6.80 7.36 -26.76
C ILE A 8 -6.82 8.68 -26.01
N LEU A 9 -7.92 8.94 -25.29
CA LEU A 9 -8.09 10.09 -24.43
C LEU A 9 -8.38 9.59 -23.01
N VAL A 10 -7.52 9.95 -22.06
CA VAL A 10 -7.76 9.77 -20.62
C VAL A 10 -8.19 11.11 -20.07
N THR A 11 -9.35 11.16 -19.42
CA THR A 11 -9.98 12.41 -18.96
C THR A 11 -10.85 12.14 -17.73
N LEU A 12 -11.16 13.20 -16.99
CA LEU A 12 -12.16 13.17 -15.93
C LEU A 12 -13.58 13.15 -16.52
N PRO A 13 -14.59 12.60 -15.81
CA PRO A 13 -15.98 12.56 -16.26
C PRO A 13 -16.50 13.95 -16.66
N GLU A 14 -16.28 14.97 -15.85
CA GLU A 14 -16.78 16.34 -16.09
C GLU A 14 -16.21 16.92 -17.39
N CYS A 15 -14.95 16.61 -17.69
CA CYS A 15 -14.32 17.02 -18.94
C CYS A 15 -14.90 16.26 -20.14
N LEU A 16 -15.24 14.98 -20.00
CA LEU A 16 -15.88 14.21 -21.05
C LEU A 16 -17.31 14.72 -21.33
N GLU A 17 -18.07 15.06 -20.29
CA GLU A 17 -19.39 15.66 -20.43
C GLU A 17 -19.33 16.95 -21.26
N MET A 18 -18.42 17.87 -20.93
CA MET A 18 -18.23 19.10 -21.70
C MET A 18 -17.90 18.83 -23.17
N LEU A 19 -17.09 17.81 -23.46
CA LEU A 19 -16.74 17.43 -24.84
C LEU A 19 -17.93 16.86 -25.60
N LEU A 20 -18.75 16.02 -24.96
CA LEU A 20 -19.94 15.42 -25.56
C LEU A 20 -21.04 16.45 -25.86
N LEU A 21 -21.18 17.47 -25.01
CA LEU A 21 -22.17 18.54 -25.18
C LEU A 21 -21.69 19.64 -26.16
N SER A 22 -20.39 19.73 -26.43
CA SER A 22 -19.84 20.80 -27.26
C SER A 22 -20.11 20.56 -28.76
N PRO A 23 -20.73 21.51 -29.47
CA PRO A 23 -21.00 21.36 -30.91
C PRO A 23 -19.72 21.28 -31.75
N ASN A 24 -18.63 21.90 -31.29
CA ASN A 24 -17.35 21.93 -32.00
C ASN A 24 -16.71 20.54 -32.10
N TYR A 25 -16.99 19.65 -31.16
CA TYR A 25 -16.37 18.32 -31.08
C TYR A 25 -17.29 17.20 -31.58
N GLN A 26 -18.44 17.51 -32.17
CA GLN A 26 -19.41 16.50 -32.60
C GLN A 26 -18.83 15.49 -33.61
N ARG A 27 -17.99 15.95 -34.54
CA ARG A 27 -17.26 15.08 -35.49
C ARG A 27 -16.31 14.13 -34.78
N TRP A 28 -15.67 14.59 -33.71
CA TRP A 28 -14.80 13.76 -32.89
C TRP A 28 -15.61 12.74 -32.07
N CYS A 29 -16.74 13.14 -31.48
CA CYS A 29 -17.63 12.25 -30.73
C CYS A 29 -18.14 11.08 -31.59
N GLN A 30 -18.46 11.33 -32.87
CA GLN A 30 -18.86 10.28 -33.82
C GLN A 30 -17.76 9.25 -34.13
N ARG A 31 -16.49 9.59 -33.88
CA ARG A 31 -15.34 8.69 -34.09
C ARG A 31 -15.05 7.81 -32.87
N ILE A 32 -15.68 8.07 -31.72
CA ILE A 32 -15.47 7.28 -30.50
C ILE A 32 -16.06 5.90 -30.72
N ARG A 33 -15.22 4.87 -30.62
CA ARG A 33 -15.64 3.46 -30.77
C ARG A 33 -15.92 2.75 -29.45
N TYR A 34 -15.24 3.15 -28.38
CA TYR A 34 -15.40 2.57 -27.05
C TYR A 34 -15.21 3.66 -25.99
N CYS A 35 -15.98 3.57 -24.91
CA CYS A 35 -15.81 4.39 -23.71
C CYS A 35 -15.52 3.47 -22.53
N ILE A 36 -14.41 3.71 -21.82
CA ILE A 36 -14.05 2.96 -20.62
C ILE A 36 -14.37 3.84 -19.42
N PHE A 37 -15.22 3.33 -18.56
CA PHE A 37 -15.61 3.92 -17.29
C PHE A 37 -14.89 3.14 -16.19
N ASP A 38 -13.90 3.78 -15.58
CA ASP A 38 -13.17 3.20 -14.45
C ASP A 38 -13.86 3.56 -13.13
N GLU A 39 -13.80 2.67 -12.15
CA GLU A 39 -14.42 2.84 -10.83
C GLU A 39 -15.89 3.33 -10.83
N ILE A 40 -16.74 2.66 -11.62
CA ILE A 40 -18.18 2.97 -11.70
C ILE A 40 -18.89 2.96 -10.33
N HIS A 41 -18.37 2.23 -9.34
CA HIS A 41 -18.92 2.26 -7.98
C HIS A 41 -18.93 3.68 -7.35
N CYS A 42 -18.16 4.64 -7.88
CA CYS A 42 -18.24 6.04 -7.49
C CYS A 42 -19.59 6.70 -7.84
N MET A 43 -20.40 6.10 -8.72
CA MET A 43 -21.75 6.58 -9.05
C MET A 43 -22.71 6.61 -7.85
N SER A 44 -22.47 5.82 -6.80
CA SER A 44 -23.30 5.87 -5.60
C SER A 44 -22.89 6.96 -4.60
N GLY A 45 -21.89 7.78 -4.92
CA GLY A 45 -21.43 8.89 -4.07
C GLY A 45 -22.32 10.14 -4.18
N ASP A 46 -22.27 10.98 -3.15
CA ASP A 46 -23.10 12.20 -3.04
C ASP A 46 -22.71 13.32 -4.03
N ILE A 47 -21.49 13.29 -4.60
CA ILE A 47 -20.94 14.38 -5.42
C ILE A 47 -20.44 13.81 -6.75
N GLY A 48 -21.01 14.28 -7.87
CA GLY A 48 -20.58 13.95 -9.22
C GLY A 48 -21.20 12.69 -9.83
N SER A 49 -22.06 11.98 -9.09
CA SER A 49 -22.82 10.82 -9.58
C SER A 49 -23.71 11.15 -10.78
N ASP A 50 -24.27 12.34 -10.78
CA ASP A 50 -25.11 12.91 -11.84
C ASP A 50 -24.35 13.05 -13.17
N VAL A 51 -23.05 13.36 -13.12
CA VAL A 51 -22.18 13.48 -14.29
C VAL A 51 -22.02 12.11 -14.97
N TRP A 52 -21.81 11.04 -14.19
CA TRP A 52 -21.67 9.69 -14.72
C TRP A 52 -22.94 9.21 -15.42
N GLU A 53 -24.10 9.41 -14.80
CA GLU A 53 -25.39 9.06 -15.40
C GLU A 53 -25.60 9.79 -16.73
N ARG A 54 -25.36 11.10 -16.77
CA ARG A 54 -25.51 11.89 -18.00
C ARG A 54 -24.56 11.43 -19.10
N ILE A 55 -23.30 11.15 -18.79
CA ILE A 55 -22.34 10.68 -19.80
C ILE A 55 -22.78 9.32 -20.35
N MET A 56 -23.20 8.38 -19.50
CA MET A 56 -23.70 7.07 -19.93
C MET A 56 -24.92 7.19 -20.85
N LEU A 57 -25.78 8.19 -20.62
CA LEU A 57 -26.91 8.51 -21.51
C LEU A 57 -26.46 9.20 -22.81
N LEU A 58 -25.43 10.04 -22.80
CA LEU A 58 -24.96 10.80 -23.97
C LEU A 58 -24.12 9.97 -24.95
N ILE A 59 -23.40 8.95 -24.48
CA ILE A 59 -22.49 8.18 -25.35
C ILE A 59 -23.23 7.31 -26.37
N ASN A 60 -22.77 7.36 -27.63
CA ASN A 60 -23.30 6.54 -28.73
C ASN A 60 -22.40 5.33 -29.07
N CYS A 61 -21.40 5.03 -28.24
CA CYS A 61 -20.41 3.97 -28.46
C CYS A 61 -20.48 2.90 -27.35
N PRO A 62 -20.15 1.62 -27.62
CA PRO A 62 -20.07 0.58 -26.59
C PRO A 62 -19.26 1.03 -25.37
N MET A 63 -19.72 0.65 -24.18
CA MET A 63 -19.04 0.99 -22.93
C MET A 63 -18.45 -0.24 -22.25
N ILE A 64 -17.32 -0.04 -21.59
CA ILE A 64 -16.70 -1.02 -20.69
C ILE A 64 -16.71 -0.38 -19.31
N GLY A 65 -17.40 -1.01 -18.36
CA GLY A 65 -17.47 -0.55 -16.99
C GLY A 65 -16.58 -1.39 -16.08
N LEU A 66 -15.60 -0.75 -15.45
CA LEU A 66 -14.75 -1.35 -14.43
C LEU A 66 -15.22 -0.85 -13.07
N SER A 67 -15.31 -1.74 -12.11
CA SER A 67 -15.81 -1.41 -10.78
C SER A 67 -15.26 -2.39 -9.75
N ALA A 68 -14.98 -1.90 -8.56
CA ALA A 68 -14.92 -2.72 -7.36
C ALA A 68 -16.21 -3.56 -7.19
N THR A 69 -16.15 -4.61 -6.38
CA THR A 69 -17.29 -5.51 -6.10
C THR A 69 -18.45 -4.72 -5.49
N VAL A 70 -19.46 -4.38 -6.32
CA VAL A 70 -20.67 -3.67 -5.88
C VAL A 70 -21.77 -4.69 -5.61
N ASN A 71 -22.40 -4.59 -4.44
CA ASN A 71 -23.53 -5.46 -4.07
C ASN A 71 -24.76 -5.27 -5.00
N ASN A 72 -24.84 -4.14 -5.71
CA ASN A 72 -25.94 -3.74 -6.60
C ASN A 72 -25.62 -3.87 -8.10
N GLY A 73 -24.62 -4.67 -8.49
CA GLY A 73 -24.21 -4.79 -9.91
C GLY A 73 -25.35 -5.20 -10.85
N GLU A 74 -26.28 -6.04 -10.39
CA GLU A 74 -27.42 -6.48 -11.20
C GLU A 74 -28.45 -5.37 -11.43
N SER A 75 -28.68 -4.51 -10.44
CA SER A 75 -29.55 -3.35 -10.59
C SER A 75 -28.98 -2.37 -11.63
N LEU A 76 -27.67 -2.15 -11.59
CA LEU A 76 -26.97 -1.33 -12.59
C LEU A 76 -27.07 -1.96 -13.99
N ARG A 77 -26.83 -3.27 -14.10
CA ARG A 77 -26.98 -4.02 -15.35
C ARG A 77 -28.37 -3.81 -15.96
N CYS A 78 -29.42 -4.04 -15.17
CA CYS A 78 -30.81 -3.84 -15.59
C CYS A 78 -31.08 -2.40 -16.06
N TRP A 79 -30.54 -1.41 -15.35
CA TRP A 79 -30.67 0.00 -15.73
C TRP A 79 -30.00 0.29 -17.08
N ILE A 80 -28.75 -0.15 -17.29
CA ILE A 80 -28.03 0.03 -18.56
C ILE A 80 -28.75 -0.71 -19.70
N GLU A 81 -29.24 -1.93 -19.48
CA GLU A 81 -30.03 -2.67 -20.48
C GLU A 81 -31.29 -1.90 -20.89
N ASN A 82 -31.96 -1.25 -19.94
CA ASN A 82 -33.14 -0.43 -20.25
C ASN A 82 -32.75 0.81 -21.06
N VAL A 83 -31.66 1.48 -20.72
CA VAL A 83 -31.12 2.62 -21.48
C VAL A 83 -30.83 2.22 -22.94
N GLU A 84 -30.21 1.07 -23.15
CA GLU A 84 -29.90 0.57 -24.50
C GLU A 84 -31.16 0.21 -25.31
N LYS A 85 -32.18 -0.35 -24.65
CA LYS A 85 -33.49 -0.59 -25.28
C LYS A 85 -34.18 0.71 -25.69
N GLN A 86 -34.15 1.75 -24.85
CA GLN A 86 -34.73 3.04 -25.21
C GLN A 86 -33.95 3.71 -26.36
N ARG A 87 -32.61 3.57 -26.38
CA ARG A 87 -31.76 4.09 -27.45
C ARG A 87 -32.07 3.44 -28.80
N SER A 88 -32.29 2.12 -28.85
CA SER A 88 -32.63 1.43 -30.10
C SER A 88 -34.00 1.88 -30.65
N ILE A 89 -34.99 2.06 -29.77
CA ILE A 89 -36.32 2.57 -30.14
C ILE A 89 -36.24 3.97 -30.75
N LEU A 90 -35.47 4.87 -30.12
CA LEU A 90 -35.31 6.26 -30.59
C LEU A 90 -34.52 6.34 -31.90
N SER A 91 -33.44 5.56 -32.03
CA SER A 91 -32.55 5.62 -33.19
C SER A 91 -33.10 4.91 -34.43
N LYS A 92 -34.07 3.98 -34.28
CA LYS A 92 -34.70 3.20 -35.37
C LYS A 92 -33.74 2.45 -36.33
N THR A 93 -32.44 2.40 -36.00
CA THR A 93 -31.38 1.99 -36.94
C THR A 93 -30.60 0.75 -36.50
N SER A 94 -30.79 0.25 -35.28
CA SER A 94 -29.92 -0.81 -34.74
C SER A 94 -30.58 -1.55 -33.57
N GLU A 95 -30.28 -2.84 -33.44
CA GLU A 95 -30.66 -3.66 -32.28
C GLU A 95 -30.04 -3.11 -30.98
N PRO A 96 -30.71 -3.30 -29.82
CA PRO A 96 -30.15 -2.88 -28.54
C PRO A 96 -28.85 -3.63 -28.26
N ARG A 97 -27.85 -2.90 -27.76
CA ARG A 97 -26.56 -3.49 -27.40
C ARG A 97 -26.73 -4.43 -26.21
N GLN A 98 -26.10 -5.60 -26.28
CA GLN A 98 -26.10 -6.56 -25.19
C GLN A 98 -25.20 -6.07 -24.05
N VAL A 99 -25.72 -6.16 -22.82
CA VAL A 99 -24.98 -5.80 -21.60
C VAL A 99 -24.57 -7.10 -20.92
N TYR A 100 -23.29 -7.22 -20.57
CA TYR A 100 -22.78 -8.35 -19.81
C TYR A 100 -22.24 -7.86 -18.48
N LEU A 101 -22.75 -8.44 -17.39
CA LEU A 101 -22.17 -8.28 -16.06
C LEU A 101 -21.25 -9.47 -15.79
N ILE A 102 -19.96 -9.20 -15.58
CA ILE A 102 -18.96 -10.20 -15.23
C ILE A 102 -18.52 -9.90 -13.80
N SER A 103 -18.82 -10.80 -12.87
CA SER A 103 -18.42 -10.68 -11.47
C SER A 103 -17.34 -11.70 -11.13
N HIS A 104 -16.31 -11.24 -10.44
CA HIS A 104 -15.27 -12.07 -9.84
C HIS A 104 -15.18 -11.74 -8.36
N HIS A 105 -15.37 -12.74 -7.50
CA HIS A 105 -15.34 -12.59 -6.04
C HIS A 105 -14.00 -13.05 -5.43
N GLU A 106 -13.05 -13.46 -6.28
CA GLU A 106 -11.74 -13.92 -5.83
C GLU A 106 -10.79 -12.74 -5.65
N ARG A 107 -10.17 -12.66 -4.48
CA ARG A 107 -9.07 -11.72 -4.23
C ARG A 107 -7.74 -12.40 -4.54
N LEU A 108 -6.79 -11.67 -5.12
CA LEU A 108 -5.44 -12.19 -5.39
C LEU A 108 -4.62 -12.38 -4.09
N ALA A 109 -4.76 -11.45 -3.14
CA ALA A 109 -4.03 -11.45 -1.87
C ALA A 109 -4.99 -11.61 -0.69
N ASP A 110 -4.63 -12.46 0.28
CA ASP A 110 -5.44 -12.68 1.46
C ASP A 110 -5.32 -11.54 2.48
N LEU A 111 -6.43 -11.21 3.14
CA LEU A 111 -6.49 -10.16 4.15
C LEU A 111 -6.51 -10.76 5.56
N ASN A 112 -5.32 -10.82 6.17
CA ASN A 112 -5.16 -11.21 7.56
C ASN A 112 -5.43 -10.02 8.48
N LYS A 113 -6.23 -10.25 9.52
CA LYS A 113 -6.66 -9.20 10.46
C LYS A 113 -5.87 -9.32 11.75
N TYR A 114 -5.38 -8.19 12.25
CA TYR A 114 -4.60 -8.13 13.47
C TYR A 114 -5.10 -6.99 14.37
N LEU A 115 -5.06 -7.24 15.68
CA LEU A 115 -5.20 -6.22 16.71
C LEU A 115 -3.82 -5.90 17.27
N TYR A 116 -3.45 -4.62 17.28
CA TYR A 116 -2.23 -4.17 17.95
C TYR A 116 -2.56 -3.71 19.38
N SER A 117 -1.93 -4.33 20.38
CA SER A 117 -1.97 -3.87 21.77
C SER A 117 -0.65 -4.22 22.47
N ASN A 118 -0.17 -3.36 23.37
CA ASN A 118 1.01 -3.59 24.21
C ASN A 118 2.24 -4.14 23.47
N ARG A 119 2.59 -3.52 22.33
CA ARG A 119 3.73 -3.92 21.46
C ARG A 119 3.61 -5.33 20.85
N GLN A 120 2.40 -5.88 20.81
CA GLN A 120 2.10 -7.17 20.22
C GLN A 120 1.00 -7.06 19.17
N LEU A 121 1.08 -7.94 18.16
CA LEU A 121 0.07 -8.10 17.12
C LEU A 121 -0.65 -9.42 17.35
N TYR A 122 -1.92 -9.35 17.70
CA TYR A 122 -2.79 -10.49 17.92
C TYR A 122 -3.58 -10.79 16.65
N SER A 123 -3.42 -11.99 16.10
CA SER A 123 -4.21 -12.43 14.95
C SER A 123 -5.68 -12.56 15.35
N LEU A 124 -6.56 -11.94 14.57
CA LEU A 124 -8.00 -12.01 14.75
C LEU A 124 -8.57 -12.99 13.72
N HIS A 125 -9.21 -14.05 14.21
CA HIS A 125 -10.00 -14.91 13.35
C HIS A 125 -11.39 -14.28 13.17
N PRO A 126 -11.83 -13.94 11.96
CA PRO A 126 -13.00 -13.10 11.81
C PRO A 126 -14.32 -13.80 12.18
N ILE A 127 -14.39 -15.14 12.15
CA ILE A 127 -15.54 -15.89 12.73
C ILE A 127 -15.52 -15.87 14.27
N GLY A 128 -14.35 -15.81 14.90
CA GLY A 128 -14.25 -15.74 16.36
C GLY A 128 -14.85 -14.45 16.93
N LEU A 129 -14.86 -13.37 16.13
CA LEU A 129 -15.44 -12.09 16.51
C LEU A 129 -16.98 -12.07 16.48
N MET A 130 -17.62 -13.12 15.98
CA MET A 130 -19.07 -13.21 15.86
C MET A 130 -19.66 -14.09 16.96
N ASN A 131 -20.95 -13.89 17.23
CA ASN A 131 -21.72 -14.74 18.14
C ASN A 131 -22.68 -15.64 17.35
N GLY A 132 -23.03 -16.80 17.89
CA GLY A 132 -23.95 -17.76 17.27
C GLY A 132 -25.30 -17.13 16.91
N LYS A 133 -25.83 -16.26 17.77
CA LYS A 133 -27.07 -15.50 17.48
C LYS A 133 -26.95 -14.58 16.25
N GLN A 134 -25.79 -13.94 16.06
CA GLN A 134 -25.56 -13.06 14.90
C GLN A 134 -25.45 -13.88 13.61
N LEU A 135 -24.73 -15.00 13.66
CA LEU A 135 -24.58 -15.90 12.53
C LEU A 135 -25.91 -16.54 12.11
N THR A 136 -26.73 -17.01 13.05
CA THR A 136 -28.05 -17.58 12.73
C THR A 136 -29.04 -16.54 12.19
N SER A 137 -28.92 -15.27 12.60
CA SER A 137 -29.86 -14.23 12.15
C SER A 137 -29.47 -13.52 10.86
N ARG A 138 -28.17 -13.37 10.59
CA ARG A 138 -27.66 -12.58 9.45
C ARG A 138 -26.83 -13.38 8.44
N ASP A 139 -26.59 -14.66 8.71
CA ASP A 139 -25.68 -15.53 7.96
C ASP A 139 -24.24 -14.96 7.89
N ILE A 140 -23.34 -15.69 7.27
CA ILE A 140 -21.98 -15.22 6.99
C ILE A 140 -22.05 -14.21 5.83
N PRO A 141 -21.47 -13.00 5.96
CA PRO A 141 -21.43 -12.04 4.87
C PRO A 141 -20.82 -12.63 3.59
N LYS A 142 -21.41 -12.34 2.42
CA LYS A 142 -20.95 -12.91 1.14
C LYS A 142 -19.53 -12.49 0.73
N ASP A 143 -19.10 -11.31 1.15
CA ASP A 143 -17.76 -10.77 0.87
C ASP A 143 -16.68 -11.30 1.81
N PHE A 144 -17.02 -12.30 2.62
CA PHE A 144 -16.16 -12.85 3.64
C PHE A 144 -15.29 -13.97 3.09
N SER A 145 -14.07 -13.61 2.69
CA SER A 145 -13.03 -14.57 2.31
C SER A 145 -12.14 -14.91 3.51
N LEU A 146 -11.97 -16.20 3.80
CA LEU A 146 -10.98 -16.69 4.77
C LEU A 146 -9.64 -16.93 4.07
N SER A 147 -8.55 -16.55 4.72
CA SER A 147 -7.21 -16.96 4.31
C SER A 147 -7.01 -18.47 4.55
N PRO A 148 -6.08 -19.15 3.85
CA PRO A 148 -5.81 -20.57 4.07
C PRO A 148 -5.51 -20.93 5.54
N CYS A 149 -4.79 -20.05 6.26
CA CYS A 149 -4.49 -20.23 7.67
C CYS A 149 -5.74 -20.11 8.56
N GLU A 150 -6.63 -19.16 8.27
CA GLU A 150 -7.90 -19.02 8.98
C GLU A 150 -8.82 -20.22 8.69
N THR A 151 -8.92 -20.64 7.43
CA THR A 151 -9.69 -21.83 7.02
C THR A 151 -9.26 -23.08 7.77
N LEU A 152 -7.95 -23.29 7.94
CA LEU A 152 -7.41 -24.43 8.67
C LEU A 152 -7.80 -24.37 10.15
N ARG A 153 -7.61 -23.22 10.80
CA ARG A 153 -8.00 -23.03 12.21
C ARG A 153 -9.50 -23.21 12.43
N LEU A 154 -10.32 -22.77 11.48
CA LEU A 154 -11.76 -23.01 11.51
C LEU A 154 -12.09 -24.49 11.42
N ASN A 155 -11.46 -25.22 10.49
CA ASN A 155 -11.67 -26.65 10.34
C ASN A 155 -11.28 -27.42 11.62
N GLU A 156 -10.13 -27.11 12.22
CA GLU A 156 -9.71 -27.69 13.50
C GLU A 156 -10.73 -27.42 14.63
N ALA A 157 -11.25 -26.20 14.70
CA ALA A 157 -12.27 -25.83 15.68
C ALA A 157 -13.61 -26.56 15.45
N ILE A 158 -14.04 -26.71 14.18
CA ILE A 158 -15.23 -27.48 13.82
C ILE A 158 -15.06 -28.94 14.21
N GLN A 159 -13.96 -29.58 13.80
CA GLN A 159 -13.69 -31.00 14.11
C GLN A 159 -13.66 -31.28 15.61
N LYS A 160 -13.16 -30.35 16.41
CA LYS A 160 -13.12 -30.47 17.88
C LYS A 160 -14.51 -30.43 18.53
N HIS A 161 -15.44 -29.65 17.97
CA HIS A 161 -16.73 -29.34 18.60
C HIS A 161 -17.95 -29.96 17.90
N HIS A 162 -17.79 -30.46 16.67
CA HIS A 162 -18.84 -31.06 15.87
C HIS A 162 -18.27 -32.20 15.00
N VAL A 163 -18.59 -33.44 15.35
CA VAL A 163 -17.89 -34.61 14.78
C VAL A 163 -18.54 -35.17 13.50
N HIS A 164 -19.78 -34.87 13.10
CA HIS A 164 -20.40 -35.56 11.94
C HIS A 164 -21.38 -34.76 11.04
N SER A 165 -21.14 -34.84 9.72
CA SER A 165 -22.15 -35.12 8.65
C SER A 165 -21.52 -35.31 7.26
N GLN A 166 -20.40 -34.64 6.95
CA GLN A 166 -19.50 -34.94 5.83
C GLN A 166 -18.04 -34.82 6.32
N SER A 167 -17.17 -35.78 6.07
CA SER A 167 -15.76 -35.65 6.44
C SER A 167 -15.07 -34.68 5.48
N ILE A 168 -14.62 -33.52 5.97
CA ILE A 168 -13.68 -32.71 5.20
C ILE A 168 -12.45 -33.58 4.97
N PRO A 169 -12.00 -33.77 3.72
CA PRO A 169 -10.82 -34.59 3.44
C PRO A 169 -9.61 -34.02 4.19
N THR A 170 -8.73 -34.92 4.63
CA THR A 170 -7.50 -34.49 5.28
C THR A 170 -6.68 -33.65 4.30
N LEU A 171 -5.81 -32.76 4.81
CA LEU A 171 -4.96 -31.94 3.94
C LEU A 171 -4.12 -32.79 3.00
N THR A 172 -3.65 -33.95 3.50
CA THR A 172 -2.91 -34.94 2.72
C THR A 172 -3.76 -35.56 1.61
N GLU A 173 -5.03 -35.89 1.87
CA GLU A 173 -5.91 -36.43 0.82
C GLU A 173 -6.27 -35.37 -0.22
N TYR A 174 -6.52 -34.14 0.20
CA TYR A 174 -7.02 -33.10 -0.70
C TYR A 174 -5.92 -32.46 -1.55
N PHE A 175 -4.74 -32.25 -0.98
CA PHE A 175 -3.66 -31.51 -1.64
C PHE A 175 -2.57 -32.39 -2.27
N SER A 176 -2.42 -33.66 -1.85
CA SER A 176 -1.43 -34.58 -2.44
C SER A 176 -1.72 -34.88 -3.92
N PRO A 177 -0.69 -35.06 -4.77
CA PRO A 177 0.76 -35.03 -4.50
C PRO A 177 1.46 -33.70 -4.86
N ASP A 178 0.71 -32.70 -5.31
CA ASP A 178 1.28 -31.48 -5.86
C ASP A 178 1.80 -30.53 -4.77
N TRP A 179 3.10 -30.24 -4.79
CA TRP A 179 3.73 -29.28 -3.89
C TRP A 179 3.42 -27.82 -4.25
N ILE A 180 3.02 -27.57 -5.51
CA ILE A 180 2.48 -26.29 -5.97
C ILE A 180 0.96 -26.40 -5.98
N ILE A 181 0.31 -25.64 -5.13
CA ILE A 181 -1.14 -25.65 -5.00
C ILE A 181 -1.70 -24.39 -5.67
N GLU A 182 -2.59 -24.58 -6.64
CA GLU A 182 -3.34 -23.46 -7.22
C GLU A 182 -4.27 -22.82 -6.19
N ARG A 183 -4.38 -21.50 -6.24
CA ARG A 183 -5.31 -20.73 -5.38
C ARG A 183 -6.76 -21.17 -5.56
N SER A 184 -7.15 -21.57 -6.77
CA SER A 184 -8.46 -22.15 -7.08
C SER A 184 -8.77 -23.38 -6.20
N LYS A 185 -7.77 -24.23 -5.94
CA LYS A 185 -7.87 -25.44 -5.11
C LYS A 185 -8.00 -25.06 -3.63
N CYS A 186 -7.24 -24.07 -3.16
CA CYS A 186 -7.39 -23.53 -1.80
C CYS A 186 -8.78 -22.93 -1.57
N ASN A 187 -9.31 -22.16 -2.53
CA ASN A 187 -10.64 -21.56 -2.46
C ASN A 187 -11.73 -22.65 -2.38
N LYS A 188 -11.61 -23.71 -3.19
CA LYS A 188 -12.53 -24.87 -3.13
C LYS A 188 -12.53 -25.52 -1.74
N TYR A 189 -11.35 -25.74 -1.16
CA TYR A 189 -11.24 -26.27 0.21
C TYR A 189 -11.88 -25.32 1.23
N SER A 190 -11.61 -24.02 1.13
CA SER A 190 -12.22 -23.02 2.01
C SER A 190 -13.74 -22.98 1.91
N ASN A 191 -14.29 -23.18 0.72
CA ASN A 191 -15.73 -23.28 0.52
C ASN A 191 -16.32 -24.54 1.16
N LEU A 192 -15.61 -25.69 1.13
CA LEU A 192 -16.03 -26.90 1.84
C LEU A 192 -16.15 -26.65 3.36
N VAL A 193 -15.12 -26.07 3.97
CA VAL A 193 -15.12 -25.74 5.41
C VAL A 193 -16.23 -24.73 5.73
N SER A 194 -16.38 -23.70 4.90
CA SER A 194 -17.40 -22.65 5.10
C SER A 194 -18.82 -23.20 4.96
N ASN A 195 -19.04 -24.14 4.05
CA ASN A 195 -20.35 -24.78 3.88
C ASN A 195 -20.73 -25.61 5.11
N GLN A 196 -19.78 -26.31 5.74
CA GLN A 196 -20.07 -26.98 7.01
C GLN A 196 -20.49 -26.02 8.11
N LEU A 197 -19.84 -24.86 8.21
CA LEU A 197 -20.27 -23.83 9.15
C LEU A 197 -21.68 -23.32 8.81
N LYS A 198 -21.99 -23.13 7.52
CA LYS A 198 -23.34 -22.75 7.08
C LYS A 198 -24.38 -23.82 7.43
N ASP A 199 -24.07 -25.10 7.31
CA ASP A 199 -24.96 -26.19 7.70
C ASP A 199 -25.28 -26.12 9.20
N LEU A 200 -24.29 -25.81 10.05
CA LEU A 200 -24.50 -25.58 11.49
C LEU A 200 -25.39 -24.36 11.76
N ILE A 201 -25.22 -23.29 10.98
CA ILE A 201 -26.02 -22.07 11.05
C ILE A 201 -27.48 -22.38 10.68
N THR A 202 -27.71 -23.10 9.59
CA THR A 202 -29.06 -23.48 9.14
C THR A 202 -29.75 -24.45 10.10
N ASN A 203 -28.99 -25.32 10.76
CA ASN A 203 -29.51 -26.24 11.77
C ASN A 203 -29.80 -25.57 13.12
N GLY A 204 -29.44 -24.29 13.29
CA GLY A 204 -29.74 -23.51 14.50
C GLY A 204 -28.94 -23.92 15.73
N GLU A 205 -27.78 -24.58 15.56
CA GLU A 205 -26.95 -25.11 16.66
C GLU A 205 -26.11 -24.02 17.36
N THR A 206 -26.78 -22.99 17.91
CA THR A 206 -26.15 -21.79 18.48
C THR A 206 -25.09 -22.08 19.55
N SER A 207 -25.30 -23.06 20.42
CA SER A 207 -24.35 -23.41 21.49
C SER A 207 -23.02 -23.99 20.97
N LYS A 208 -23.08 -24.77 19.88
CA LYS A 208 -21.87 -25.30 19.23
C LYS A 208 -21.13 -24.20 18.47
N ILE A 209 -21.87 -23.33 17.79
CA ILE A 209 -21.30 -22.17 17.12
C ILE A 209 -20.59 -21.25 18.12
N ASP A 210 -21.21 -20.98 19.27
CA ASP A 210 -20.59 -20.16 20.33
C ASP A 210 -19.32 -20.82 20.89
N SER A 211 -19.28 -22.15 20.99
CA SER A 211 -18.10 -22.91 21.40
C SER A 211 -16.96 -22.81 20.36
N ILE A 212 -17.30 -22.91 19.07
CA ILE A 212 -16.35 -22.75 17.96
C ILE A 212 -15.79 -21.33 17.95
N CYS A 213 -16.65 -20.31 18.02
CA CYS A 213 -16.25 -18.91 18.05
C CYS A 213 -15.36 -18.61 19.26
N SER A 214 -15.71 -19.16 20.43
CA SER A 214 -14.91 -19.01 21.65
C SER A 214 -13.55 -19.68 21.54
N SER A 215 -13.45 -20.86 20.91
CA SER A 215 -12.15 -21.52 20.66
C SER A 215 -11.26 -20.66 19.75
N LEU A 216 -11.83 -20.09 18.69
CA LEU A 216 -11.12 -19.22 17.75
C LEU A 216 -10.69 -17.89 18.40
N SER A 217 -11.51 -17.36 19.31
CA SER A 217 -11.24 -16.11 20.05
C SER A 217 -10.35 -16.28 21.26
N SER A 218 -10.31 -17.47 21.89
CA SER A 218 -9.52 -17.73 23.10
C SER A 218 -8.01 -17.56 22.89
N THR A 219 -7.54 -17.72 21.65
CA THR A 219 -6.16 -17.39 21.26
C THR A 219 -5.86 -15.90 21.41
N THR A 220 -6.88 -15.05 21.38
CA THR A 220 -6.76 -13.59 21.33
C THR A 220 -7.24 -12.95 22.65
N SER A 221 -8.38 -13.37 23.21
CA SER A 221 -9.02 -12.72 24.37
C SER A 221 -8.25 -12.85 25.69
N ASN A 222 -7.57 -13.97 25.93
CA ASN A 222 -6.79 -14.16 27.17
C ASN A 222 -5.49 -13.33 27.21
N GLN A 223 -5.09 -12.73 26.08
CA GLN A 223 -3.84 -11.98 25.96
C GLN A 223 -4.05 -10.47 25.75
N ILE A 224 -5.29 -10.03 25.43
CA ILE A 224 -5.60 -8.62 25.25
C ILE A 224 -5.79 -7.96 26.61
N SER A 225 -4.72 -7.34 27.12
CA SER A 225 -4.87 -6.29 28.12
C SER A 225 -5.26 -4.98 27.39
N TYR A 226 -6.28 -4.29 27.88
CA TYR A 226 -6.65 -2.97 27.38
C TYR A 226 -5.45 -2.02 27.57
N PRO A 227 -5.02 -1.30 26.53
CA PRO A 227 -3.86 -0.44 26.64
C PRO A 227 -4.12 0.65 27.67
N GLU A 228 -3.12 0.92 28.52
CA GLU A 228 -3.06 2.17 29.26
C GLU A 228 -3.17 3.34 28.27
N LEU A 229 -3.86 4.43 28.65
CA LEU A 229 -4.04 5.61 27.81
C LEU A 229 -2.68 6.27 27.53
N LYS A 230 -1.99 5.79 26.50
CA LYS A 230 -0.74 6.39 25.99
C LYS A 230 -1.08 7.50 25.01
N PRO A 231 -0.26 8.57 24.94
CA PRO A 231 -0.37 9.54 23.87
C PRO A 231 -0.14 8.85 22.52
N MET A 232 -0.90 9.27 21.49
CA MET A 232 -0.85 8.69 20.14
C MET A 232 0.56 8.65 19.54
N SER A 233 1.39 9.67 19.84
CA SER A 233 2.79 9.72 19.41
C SER A 233 3.63 8.55 19.93
N SER A 234 3.49 8.20 21.22
CA SER A 234 4.21 7.07 21.80
C SER A 234 3.73 5.74 21.22
N LEU A 235 2.40 5.61 21.04
CA LEU A 235 1.81 4.42 20.44
C LEU A 235 2.30 4.20 19.00
N ILE A 236 2.37 5.26 18.18
CA ILE A 236 2.83 5.13 16.80
C ILE A 236 4.33 4.79 16.75
N HIS A 237 5.16 5.34 17.64
CA HIS A 237 6.59 4.98 17.70
C HIS A 237 6.76 3.49 18.01
N GLU A 238 6.09 3.00 19.05
CA GLU A 238 6.11 1.59 19.43
C GLU A 238 5.60 0.69 18.29
N PHE A 239 4.51 1.09 17.63
CA PHE A 239 3.91 0.34 16.54
C PHE A 239 4.86 0.22 15.34
N VAL A 240 5.46 1.34 14.92
CA VAL A 240 6.42 1.40 13.80
C VAL A 240 7.61 0.49 14.07
N LEU A 241 8.14 0.48 15.30
CA LEU A 241 9.23 -0.40 15.70
C LEU A 241 8.80 -1.87 15.65
N THR A 242 7.62 -2.22 16.15
CA THR A 242 7.09 -3.59 16.06
C THR A 242 6.94 -4.04 14.60
N LEU A 243 6.49 -3.17 13.70
CA LEU A 243 6.42 -3.49 12.27
C LEU A 243 7.80 -3.70 11.65
N LYS A 244 8.79 -2.87 12.02
CA LYS A 244 10.19 -3.01 11.58
C LYS A 244 10.78 -4.34 12.07
N GLU A 245 10.64 -4.67 13.35
CA GLU A 245 11.14 -5.90 13.97
C GLU A 245 10.52 -7.16 13.34
N LYS A 246 9.23 -7.11 12.99
CA LYS A 246 8.51 -8.23 12.36
C LYS A 246 8.63 -8.27 10.83
N ASN A 247 9.40 -7.37 10.21
CA ASN A 247 9.52 -7.24 8.76
C ASN A 247 8.16 -7.09 8.04
N LEU A 248 7.25 -6.31 8.63
CA LEU A 248 5.89 -6.05 8.10
C LEU A 248 5.79 -4.72 7.34
N LEU A 249 6.92 -4.14 6.95
CA LEU A 249 6.99 -2.94 6.11
C LEU A 249 7.18 -3.35 4.63
N PRO A 250 6.65 -2.61 3.65
CA PRO A 250 6.04 -1.28 3.77
C PRO A 250 4.58 -1.29 4.25
N CYS A 251 4.14 -0.19 4.87
CA CYS A 251 2.82 -0.04 5.48
C CYS A 251 2.18 1.33 5.15
N ILE A 252 0.86 1.35 4.99
CA ILE A 252 0.06 2.58 4.90
C ILE A 252 -0.82 2.67 6.15
N VAL A 253 -0.74 3.80 6.85
CA VAL A 253 -1.56 4.11 8.02
C VAL A 253 -2.62 5.11 7.60
N PHE A 254 -3.89 4.70 7.65
CA PHE A 254 -5.01 5.56 7.26
C PHE A 254 -5.52 6.38 8.43
N THR A 255 -5.71 7.69 8.20
CA THR A 255 -6.33 8.62 9.15
C THR A 255 -7.17 9.67 8.41
N ASP A 256 -8.35 10.01 8.92
CA ASP A 256 -9.25 10.97 8.26
C ASP A 256 -8.80 12.43 8.39
N SER A 257 -7.96 12.74 9.39
CA SER A 257 -7.45 14.09 9.61
C SER A 257 -6.15 14.33 8.85
N ARG A 258 -6.12 15.41 8.06
CA ARG A 258 -4.94 15.86 7.32
C ARG A 258 -3.82 16.31 8.26
N SER A 259 -4.16 17.07 9.31
CA SER A 259 -3.18 17.53 10.29
C SER A 259 -2.56 16.35 11.02
N LEU A 260 -3.37 15.33 11.35
CA LEU A 260 -2.88 14.14 12.02
C LEU A 260 -1.89 13.35 11.14
N CYS A 261 -2.10 13.26 9.83
CA CYS A 261 -1.11 12.64 8.93
C CYS A 261 0.26 13.31 9.03
N GLU A 262 0.27 14.66 9.00
CA GLU A 262 1.52 15.44 9.08
C GLU A 262 2.16 15.34 10.47
N GLU A 263 1.35 15.41 11.53
CA GLU A 263 1.79 15.30 12.92
C GLU A 263 2.40 13.92 13.22
N LEU A 264 1.79 12.84 12.74
CA LEU A 264 2.32 11.48 12.90
C LEU A 264 3.64 11.30 12.12
N ALA A 265 3.71 11.82 10.89
CA ALA A 265 4.94 11.78 10.09
C ALA A 265 6.08 12.56 10.76
N GLU A 266 5.82 13.77 11.26
CA GLU A 266 6.78 14.56 12.02
C GLU A 266 7.19 13.83 13.30
N SER A 267 6.22 13.28 14.06
CA SER A 267 6.48 12.61 15.33
C SER A 267 7.40 11.40 15.16
N VAL A 268 7.16 10.55 14.16
CA VAL A 268 8.02 9.39 13.88
C VAL A 268 9.40 9.83 13.41
N THR A 269 9.48 10.88 12.58
CA THR A 269 10.77 11.41 12.11
C THR A 269 11.60 11.97 13.27
N GLN A 270 10.98 12.76 14.15
CA GLN A 270 11.63 13.31 15.35
C GLN A 270 12.11 12.21 16.30
N TYR A 271 11.34 11.13 16.45
CA TYR A 271 11.75 9.98 17.25
C TYR A 271 13.05 9.38 16.74
N PHE A 272 13.15 9.13 15.43
CA PHE A 272 14.35 8.59 14.82
C PHE A 272 15.55 9.56 14.85
N GLU A 273 15.32 10.87 14.75
CA GLU A 273 16.37 11.88 14.93
C GLU A 273 16.93 11.89 16.35
N LYS A 274 16.05 11.80 17.37
CA LYS A 274 16.48 11.69 18.77
C LYS A 274 17.28 10.42 19.01
N LEU A 275 16.78 9.28 18.51
CA LEU A 275 17.47 8.00 18.58
C LEU A 275 18.85 8.06 17.92
N GLU A 276 18.96 8.73 16.76
CA GLU A 276 20.24 8.91 16.09
C GLU A 276 21.23 9.74 16.90
N ASN A 277 20.78 10.86 17.48
CA ASN A 277 21.60 11.70 18.33
C ASN A 277 22.09 10.94 19.56
N GLU A 278 21.22 10.15 20.19
CA GLU A 278 21.56 9.29 21.33
C GLU A 278 22.60 8.23 20.95
N LEU A 279 22.45 7.55 19.82
CA LEU A 279 23.40 6.53 19.36
C LEU A 279 24.76 7.13 18.98
N ARG A 280 24.77 8.32 18.37
CA ARG A 280 26.02 9.06 18.07
C ARG A 280 26.76 9.47 19.34
N GLN A 281 26.04 9.85 20.39
CA GLN A 281 26.64 10.25 21.67
C GLN A 281 27.03 9.07 22.58
N THR A 282 26.50 7.88 22.33
CA THR A 282 26.75 6.69 23.16
C THR A 282 27.61 5.67 22.41
N LYS A 283 26.99 4.85 21.57
CA LYS A 283 27.59 3.70 20.86
C LYS A 283 28.68 4.12 19.87
N TYR A 284 28.46 5.20 19.13
CA TYR A 284 29.35 5.61 18.04
C TYR A 284 30.28 6.77 18.39
N LYS A 285 30.23 7.29 19.63
CA LYS A 285 30.95 8.51 20.04
C LYS A 285 32.45 8.43 19.74
N SER A 286 33.12 7.40 20.25
CA SER A 286 34.57 7.24 20.07
C SER A 286 34.96 7.04 18.61
N GLN A 287 34.11 6.38 17.82
CA GLN A 287 34.35 6.16 16.38
C GLN A 287 34.19 7.47 15.61
N ILE A 288 33.16 8.26 15.91
CA ILE A 288 32.91 9.56 15.28
C ILE A 288 34.05 10.53 15.61
N GLU A 289 34.48 10.62 16.87
CA GLU A 289 35.61 11.47 17.28
C GLU A 289 36.93 11.08 16.57
N ALA A 290 37.15 9.79 16.32
CA ALA A 290 38.29 9.31 15.55
C ALA A 290 38.18 9.71 14.06
N LEU A 291 37.00 9.56 13.47
CA LEU A 291 36.73 9.93 12.08
C LEU A 291 36.79 11.45 11.84
N GLU A 292 36.35 12.27 12.80
CA GLU A 292 36.48 13.73 12.72
C GLU A 292 37.96 14.15 12.72
N LYS A 293 38.78 13.55 13.59
CA LYS A 293 40.23 13.78 13.59
C LYS A 293 40.85 13.39 12.25
N LEU A 294 40.49 12.21 11.74
CA LEU A 294 40.97 11.72 10.45
C LEU A 294 40.56 12.64 9.30
N LYS A 295 39.31 13.13 9.28
CA LYS A 295 38.83 14.10 8.30
C LYS A 295 39.62 15.40 8.33
N THR A 296 39.89 15.95 9.51
CA THR A 296 40.71 17.17 9.63
C THR A 296 42.15 16.97 9.16
N GLN A 297 42.71 15.77 9.32
CA GLN A 297 44.03 15.42 8.80
C GLN A 297 44.03 15.34 7.28
N ILE A 298 43.01 14.70 6.69
CA ILE A 298 42.81 14.64 5.23
C ILE A 298 42.66 16.07 4.66
N GLU A 299 41.84 16.93 5.26
CA GLU A 299 41.65 18.31 4.80
C GLU A 299 42.94 19.15 4.90
N LYS A 300 43.75 18.92 5.94
CA LYS A 300 45.06 19.58 6.07
C LYS A 300 46.03 19.09 5.01
N ALA A 301 46.09 17.78 4.77
CA ALA A 301 46.93 17.16 3.73
C ALA A 301 46.53 17.61 2.30
N ALA A 302 45.23 17.79 2.04
CA ALA A 302 44.71 18.32 0.78
C ALA A 302 45.09 19.81 0.58
N LYS A 303 45.11 20.61 1.64
CA LYS A 303 45.52 22.03 1.58
C LYS A 303 47.03 22.20 1.40
N THR A 304 47.85 21.32 1.97
CA THR A 304 49.31 21.34 1.77
C THR A 304 49.71 20.86 0.38
N SER A 305 49.04 19.85 -0.17
CA SER A 305 49.28 19.40 -1.57
C SER A 305 48.87 20.47 -2.60
N ASN A 306 47.72 21.11 -2.46
CA ASN A 306 47.30 22.21 -3.34
C ASN A 306 48.17 23.47 -3.26
N ARG A 307 48.95 23.65 -2.18
CA ARG A 307 49.96 24.72 -2.10
C ARG A 307 51.22 24.36 -2.90
N CYS A 308 51.71 23.13 -2.79
CA CYS A 308 52.87 22.67 -3.55
C CYS A 308 52.61 22.59 -5.06
N ASP A 309 51.41 22.17 -5.49
CA ASP A 309 51.05 22.10 -6.93
C ASP A 309 50.94 23.49 -7.60
N ASN A 310 50.70 24.56 -6.84
CA ASN A 310 50.72 25.93 -7.37
C ASN A 310 52.15 26.49 -7.47
N ASP A 311 53.08 26.00 -6.66
CA ASP A 311 54.50 26.39 -6.69
C ASP A 311 55.31 25.58 -7.75
N GLU A 312 54.82 24.42 -8.20
CA GLU A 312 55.49 23.58 -9.21
C GLU A 312 55.11 23.86 -10.68
N LYS A 313 54.33 24.91 -10.99
CA LYS A 313 54.11 25.37 -12.37
C LYS A 313 55.31 26.14 -12.98
N GLY A 314 56.53 25.85 -12.50
CA GLY A 314 57.74 26.55 -12.90
C GLY A 314 59.03 25.80 -12.64
N ASN A 315 59.15 24.52 -13.00
CA ASN A 315 60.40 23.97 -13.55
C ASN A 315 60.30 22.48 -13.92
N ASP A 316 60.65 22.17 -15.16
CA ASP A 316 60.99 20.84 -15.62
C ASP A 316 62.24 20.30 -14.90
N LYS A 317 62.17 19.10 -14.32
CA LYS A 317 63.07 17.98 -14.66
C LYS A 317 62.73 16.68 -13.96
N SER A 318 62.94 15.62 -14.73
CA SER A 318 62.59 14.22 -14.54
C SER A 318 63.36 13.47 -13.45
N SER A 319 62.65 12.48 -12.88
CA SER A 319 63.13 11.16 -12.42
C SER A 319 63.49 11.00 -10.93
N LYS A 320 62.52 10.49 -10.13
CA LYS A 320 62.66 9.25 -9.33
C LYS A 320 61.38 8.89 -8.54
N SER A 321 61.09 7.58 -8.53
CA SER A 321 60.36 6.79 -7.52
C SER A 321 58.85 7.04 -7.30
N GLN A 322 58.03 6.46 -8.19
CA GLN A 322 57.09 5.33 -7.97
C GLN A 322 56.61 4.90 -6.55
N GLN A 323 56.75 5.70 -5.49
CA GLN A 323 56.36 5.31 -4.11
C GLN A 323 55.21 6.13 -3.51
N THR A 324 54.62 7.07 -4.25
CA THR A 324 53.65 8.05 -3.70
C THR A 324 52.20 7.82 -4.10
N ASN A 325 51.88 6.80 -4.91
CA ASN A 325 50.50 6.51 -5.29
C ASN A 325 49.77 5.57 -4.32
N GLU A 326 50.47 4.77 -3.53
CA GLU A 326 49.84 3.88 -2.53
C GLU A 326 49.39 4.65 -1.28
N ASP A 327 50.14 5.67 -0.84
CA ASP A 327 49.77 6.53 0.30
C ASP A 327 48.66 7.55 -0.03
N ARG A 328 48.52 7.95 -1.30
CA ARG A 328 47.43 8.83 -1.75
C ARG A 328 46.07 8.13 -1.71
N ASN A 329 46.04 6.80 -1.88
CA ASN A 329 44.81 6.00 -1.80
C ASN A 329 44.36 5.69 -0.35
N GLN A 330 45.16 6.00 0.67
CA GLN A 330 44.83 5.76 2.08
C GLN A 330 44.12 6.94 2.76
N LEU A 331 44.01 8.09 2.11
CA LEU A 331 43.48 9.33 2.70
C LEU A 331 42.07 9.67 2.19
N HIS A 332 41.24 8.66 1.94
CA HIS A 332 39.83 8.84 1.69
C HIS A 332 39.03 8.08 2.75
N LEU A 333 38.04 8.75 3.35
CA LEU A 333 37.07 8.07 4.22
C LEU A 333 36.32 7.05 3.37
N SER A 334 36.21 5.81 3.82
CA SER A 334 35.35 4.85 3.13
C SER A 334 33.90 5.35 3.11
N GLY A 335 33.10 4.94 2.12
CA GLY A 335 31.68 5.35 2.05
C GLY A 335 30.87 4.94 3.28
N TYR A 336 31.34 3.96 4.06
CA TYR A 336 30.78 3.63 5.38
C TYR A 336 31.13 4.70 6.43
N GLU A 337 32.38 5.14 6.49
CA GLU A 337 32.85 6.16 7.44
C GLU A 337 32.25 7.54 7.16
N GLU A 338 32.07 7.92 5.89
CA GLU A 338 31.37 9.15 5.53
C GLU A 338 29.89 9.12 5.94
N ASN A 339 29.23 7.96 5.78
CA ASN A 339 27.85 7.78 6.24
C ASN A 339 27.74 7.75 7.77
N LEU A 340 28.72 7.18 8.46
CA LEU A 340 28.76 7.21 9.93
C LEU A 340 28.94 8.65 10.44
N LEU A 341 29.73 9.47 9.73
CA LEU A 341 29.98 10.86 10.10
C LEU A 341 28.81 11.78 9.78
N ASN A 342 28.30 11.75 8.55
CA ASN A 342 27.37 12.74 8.01
C ASN A 342 26.05 12.16 7.48
N GLY A 343 25.98 10.83 7.29
CA GLY A 343 24.80 10.15 6.78
C GLY A 343 23.84 9.74 7.89
N ILE A 344 22.63 9.36 7.52
CA ILE A 344 21.64 8.84 8.48
C ILE A 344 21.98 7.38 8.79
N LEU A 345 22.02 7.01 10.08
CA LEU A 345 22.27 5.63 10.50
C LEU A 345 21.17 4.66 10.03
N ASP A 346 21.56 3.46 9.58
CA ASP A 346 20.63 2.39 9.16
C ASP A 346 19.65 1.98 10.27
N GLU A 347 20.09 2.05 11.53
CA GLU A 347 19.26 1.77 12.72
C GLU A 347 18.16 2.83 12.90
N CYS A 348 18.44 4.07 12.50
CA CYS A 348 17.60 5.26 12.70
C CYS A 348 16.80 5.67 11.46
N THR A 349 16.65 4.76 10.50
CA THR A 349 15.83 5.00 9.31
C THR A 349 14.90 3.81 9.08
N LEU A 350 13.77 4.11 8.46
CA LEU A 350 12.92 3.10 7.83
C LEU A 350 13.25 2.98 6.35
N ALA A 351 13.95 3.94 5.74
CA ALA A 351 14.21 3.93 4.30
C ALA A 351 14.93 2.65 3.88
N ASN A 352 14.38 1.93 2.90
CA ASN A 352 15.09 0.79 2.32
C ASN A 352 16.15 1.30 1.34
N ARG A 353 17.40 1.34 1.79
CA ARG A 353 18.55 1.82 0.99
C ARG A 353 19.27 0.72 0.22
N ARG A 354 18.85 -0.54 0.42
CA ARG A 354 19.54 -1.72 -0.15
C ARG A 354 18.88 -2.22 -1.41
N SER A 355 17.55 -2.15 -1.49
CA SER A 355 16.79 -2.73 -2.61
C SER A 355 16.37 -1.71 -3.68
N CYS A 356 16.74 -0.44 -3.53
CA CYS A 356 16.28 0.65 -4.39
C CYS A 356 17.41 1.25 -5.23
N ASP A 357 17.07 1.66 -6.45
CA ASP A 357 17.95 2.45 -7.30
C ASP A 357 18.15 3.85 -6.68
N ARG A 358 19.39 4.13 -6.26
CA ARG A 358 19.74 5.37 -5.56
C ARG A 358 19.60 6.58 -6.47
N GLU A 359 19.97 6.47 -7.74
CA GLU A 359 19.90 7.59 -8.69
C GLU A 359 18.46 8.02 -8.90
N LEU A 360 17.55 7.05 -9.04
CA LEU A 360 16.12 7.32 -9.19
C LEU A 360 15.54 7.96 -7.92
N VAL A 361 15.92 7.48 -6.74
CA VAL A 361 15.46 8.05 -5.46
C VAL A 361 15.92 9.50 -5.32
N ASP A 362 17.19 9.78 -5.60
CA ASP A 362 17.75 11.13 -5.48
C ASP A 362 17.08 12.09 -6.46
N GLN A 363 16.86 11.67 -7.71
CA GLN A 363 16.11 12.45 -8.71
C GLN A 363 14.67 12.75 -8.26
N LEU A 364 14.01 11.80 -7.61
CA LEU A 364 12.65 12.00 -7.11
C LEU A 364 12.61 12.95 -5.92
N ILE A 365 13.56 12.82 -4.99
CA ILE A 365 13.68 13.70 -3.82
C ILE A 365 14.00 15.13 -4.25
N GLU A 366 14.95 15.33 -5.18
CA GLU A 366 15.37 16.64 -5.68
C GLU A 366 14.19 17.44 -6.27
N ARG A 367 13.27 16.77 -6.95
CA ARG A 367 12.05 17.40 -7.51
C ARG A 367 11.14 18.03 -6.45
N VAL A 368 11.24 17.61 -5.19
CA VAL A 368 10.42 18.07 -4.06
C VAL A 368 11.19 19.00 -3.12
N SER A 369 12.53 18.91 -3.09
CA SER A 369 13.42 19.66 -2.20
C SER A 369 13.13 21.16 -2.14
N SER A 370 12.92 21.82 -3.28
CA SER A 370 12.69 23.28 -3.29
C SER A 370 11.32 23.71 -2.76
N ARG A 371 10.32 22.81 -2.76
CA ARG A 371 8.92 23.18 -2.46
C ARG A 371 8.45 22.69 -1.09
N HIS A 372 8.94 21.55 -0.62
CA HIS A 372 8.52 20.95 0.64
C HIS A 372 9.73 20.36 1.40
N PRO A 373 10.56 21.19 2.03
CA PRO A 373 11.75 20.73 2.76
C PRO A 373 11.41 19.80 3.91
N ARG A 374 10.26 20.01 4.57
CA ARG A 374 9.74 19.10 5.63
C ARG A 374 9.47 17.70 5.09
N LEU A 375 8.87 17.59 3.91
CA LEU A 375 8.59 16.29 3.30
C LEU A 375 9.88 15.56 2.92
N VAL A 376 10.88 16.27 2.41
CA VAL A 376 12.21 15.67 2.13
C VAL A 376 12.87 15.15 3.40
N ARG A 377 12.80 15.88 4.51
CA ARG A 377 13.29 15.42 5.82
C ARG A 377 12.65 14.09 6.24
N TYR A 378 11.34 13.93 6.02
CA TYR A 378 10.64 12.66 6.32
C TYR A 378 11.06 11.54 5.36
N LEU A 379 11.12 11.84 4.05
CA LEU A 379 11.46 10.89 3.00
C LEU A 379 12.86 10.30 3.20
N ASN A 380 13.84 11.11 3.59
CA ASN A 380 15.20 10.64 3.88
C ASN A 380 15.25 9.57 4.98
N ARG A 381 14.23 9.52 5.86
CA ARG A 381 14.02 8.50 6.89
C ARG A 381 13.03 7.40 6.51
N GLY A 382 12.51 7.40 5.27
CA GLY A 382 11.55 6.41 4.77
C GLY A 382 10.13 6.62 5.27
N VAL A 383 9.80 7.82 5.76
CA VAL A 383 8.48 8.21 6.25
C VAL A 383 7.88 9.24 5.30
N ALA A 384 6.58 9.17 5.03
CA ALA A 384 5.88 10.20 4.27
C ALA A 384 4.43 10.37 4.74
N TYR A 385 3.79 11.42 4.24
CA TYR A 385 2.34 11.59 4.36
C TYR A 385 1.71 11.83 2.98
N HIS A 386 0.43 11.50 2.84
CA HIS A 386 -0.32 11.66 1.60
C HIS A 386 -1.77 12.12 1.87
N HIS A 387 -2.12 13.31 1.39
CA HIS A 387 -3.46 13.87 1.57
C HIS A 387 -3.82 14.84 0.42
N PRO A 388 -5.09 15.25 0.22
CA PRO A 388 -5.52 16.02 -0.96
C PRO A 388 -4.77 17.34 -1.18
N GLN A 389 -4.38 18.04 -0.10
CA GLN A 389 -3.69 19.33 -0.18
C GLN A 389 -2.23 19.23 -0.65
N LEU A 390 -1.67 18.01 -0.69
CA LEU A 390 -0.32 17.82 -1.19
C LEU A 390 -0.34 18.02 -2.73
N LYS A 391 0.53 18.88 -3.24
CA LYS A 391 0.57 19.19 -4.69
C LYS A 391 0.84 17.92 -5.50
N GLY A 392 0.23 17.81 -6.68
CA GLY A 392 0.27 16.59 -7.51
C GLY A 392 1.67 16.04 -7.76
N ARG A 393 2.67 16.90 -8.02
CA ARG A 393 4.08 16.44 -8.18
C ARG A 393 4.64 15.78 -6.93
N SER A 394 4.37 16.32 -5.74
CA SER A 394 4.83 15.73 -4.48
C SER A 394 4.10 14.43 -4.18
N ARG A 395 2.80 14.33 -4.50
CA ARG A 395 2.04 13.07 -4.40
C ARG A 395 2.64 11.97 -5.26
N SER A 396 2.88 12.25 -6.54
CA SER A 396 3.50 11.28 -7.46
C SER A 396 4.89 10.83 -6.99
N VAL A 397 5.66 11.71 -6.34
CA VAL A 397 6.95 11.35 -5.76
C VAL A 397 6.79 10.42 -4.55
N VAL A 398 5.89 10.73 -3.62
CA VAL A 398 5.60 9.87 -2.46
C VAL A 398 5.12 8.49 -2.92
N GLU A 399 4.19 8.44 -3.88
CA GLU A 399 3.71 7.19 -4.49
C GLU A 399 4.84 6.41 -5.17
N GLY A 400 5.68 7.09 -5.96
CA GLY A 400 6.80 6.46 -6.66
C GLY A 400 7.82 5.87 -5.69
N LEU A 401 8.19 6.61 -4.64
CA LEU A 401 9.12 6.14 -3.61
C LEU A 401 8.56 4.96 -2.81
N PHE A 402 7.24 4.91 -2.57
CA PHE A 402 6.60 3.79 -1.90
C PHE A 402 6.46 2.55 -2.80
N ARG A 403 6.09 2.72 -4.08
CA ARG A 403 6.07 1.63 -5.08
C ARG A 403 7.45 0.99 -5.24
N ASN A 404 8.50 1.80 -5.19
CA ASN A 404 9.89 1.34 -5.22
C ASN A 404 10.38 0.77 -3.89
N ARG A 405 9.52 0.67 -2.87
CA ARG A 405 9.83 0.23 -1.50
C ARG A 405 10.90 1.07 -0.79
N TYR A 406 11.20 2.29 -1.24
CA TYR A 406 12.12 3.18 -0.53
C TYR A 406 11.45 3.74 0.73
N ALA A 407 10.31 4.40 0.54
CA ALA A 407 9.45 4.83 1.65
C ALA A 407 8.74 3.60 2.21
N GLN A 408 8.89 3.36 3.51
CA GLN A 408 8.34 2.19 4.18
C GLN A 408 7.05 2.49 4.92
N ILE A 409 6.80 3.75 5.33
CA ILE A 409 5.56 4.12 6.01
C ILE A 409 4.98 5.38 5.38
N ILE A 410 3.70 5.32 5.03
CA ILE A 410 2.91 6.50 4.62
C ILE A 410 1.73 6.69 5.55
N PHE A 411 1.58 7.90 6.08
CA PHE A 411 0.36 8.36 6.74
C PHE A 411 -0.58 9.00 5.72
N SER A 412 -1.72 8.39 5.45
CA SER A 412 -2.59 8.83 4.37
C SER A 412 -4.03 9.05 4.81
N THR A 413 -4.68 10.04 4.21
CA THR A 413 -6.15 10.06 4.13
C THR A 413 -6.64 9.04 3.08
N TRP A 414 -7.94 8.96 2.83
CA TRP A 414 -8.53 8.08 1.80
C TRP A 414 -7.93 8.23 0.38
N THR A 415 -7.28 9.36 0.07
CA THR A 415 -6.72 9.66 -1.26
C THR A 415 -5.63 8.75 -1.81
N LEU A 416 -5.00 7.90 -0.99
CA LEU A 416 -3.99 6.94 -1.49
C LEU A 416 -4.61 5.56 -1.75
N GLY A 417 -5.86 5.34 -1.30
CA GLY A 417 -6.61 4.11 -1.53
C GLY A 417 -7.58 4.18 -2.72
N MET A 418 -7.64 5.32 -3.41
CA MET A 418 -8.36 5.53 -4.67
C MET A 418 -7.39 5.69 -5.82
#